data_AF-A0A8J9S6B5-F1
#
_entry.id   AF-A0A8J9S6B5-F1
#
_cell.length_a   1.000
_cell.length_b   1.000
_cell.length_c   1.000
_cell.angle_alpha   90.00
_cell.angle_beta   90.00
_cell.angle_gamma   90.00
#
_symmetry.space_group_name_H-M   'P 1'
#
loop_
_entity.id
_entity.type
_entity.pdbx_description
1 polymer ?
#
loop_
_entity_poly.entity_id
_entity_poly.type
_entity_poly.pdbx_seq_one_letter_code
_entity_poly.pdbx_strand_id
1 'polypeptide(L)'
;TIALNLGRIQKDVGLDIDPAEYSESSLNFGLVHVVYEWALGVPFKSICDLTDVQEGSIVRSITRLDELCREVRNCARVVGNPTLYRKLEAASM
;
A
#
# COMPACT_ATOMS: atom_id res chain seq x y z
N THR A 1 -4.28 -15.95 5.63
CA THR A 1 -4.51 -14.51 5.33
C THR A 1 -5.29 -14.39 4.04
N ILE A 2 -5.79 -13.20 3.69
CA ILE A 2 -6.49 -12.98 2.40
C ILE A 2 -5.56 -13.32 1.22
N ALA A 3 -4.28 -12.91 1.27
CA ALA A 3 -3.28 -13.22 0.24
C ALA A 3 -3.02 -14.72 0.07
N LEU A 4 -2.89 -15.48 1.16
CA LEU A 4 -2.73 -16.93 1.09
C LEU A 4 -3.95 -17.62 0.45
N ASN A 5 -5.15 -17.16 0.80
CA ASN A 5 -6.39 -17.69 0.21
C ASN A 5 -6.47 -17.36 -1.29
N LEU A 6 -6.07 -16.15 -1.70
CA LEU A 6 -5.99 -15.77 -3.10
C LEU A 6 -4.99 -16.66 -3.86
N GLY A 7 -3.80 -16.88 -3.31
CA GLY A 7 -2.79 -17.76 -3.89
C GLY A 7 -3.28 -19.20 -4.06
N ARG A 8 -4.05 -19.73 -3.10
CA ARG A 8 -4.68 -21.05 -3.22
C ARG A 8 -5.66 -21.11 -4.39
N ILE A 9 -6.55 -20.13 -4.51
CA ILE A 9 -7.50 -20.06 -5.61
C ILE A 9 -6.77 -19.98 -6.96
N GLN A 10 -5.72 -19.16 -7.05
CA GLN A 10 -4.89 -19.02 -8.24
C GLN A 10 -4.25 -20.36 -8.65
N LYS A 11 -3.75 -21.14 -7.69
CA LYS A 11 -3.23 -22.49 -7.93
C LYS A 11 -4.32 -23.47 -8.36
N ASP A 12 -5.50 -23.42 -7.72
CA ASP A 12 -6.63 -24.30 -8.04
C ASP A 12 -7.16 -24.08 -9.46
N VAL A 13 -7.01 -22.86 -10.01
CA VAL A 13 -7.35 -22.55 -11.41
C VAL A 13 -6.19 -22.80 -12.39
N GLY A 14 -5.09 -23.40 -11.92
CA GLY A 14 -3.99 -23.89 -12.77
C GLY A 14 -2.83 -22.91 -12.99
N LEU A 15 -2.73 -21.82 -12.22
CA LEU A 15 -1.51 -20.99 -12.24
C LEU A 15 -0.38 -21.68 -11.48
N ASP A 16 0.81 -21.71 -12.08
CA ASP A 16 2.02 -22.24 -11.45
C ASP A 16 2.60 -21.23 -10.45
N ILE A 17 1.97 -21.16 -9.27
CA ILE A 17 2.40 -20.33 -8.16
C ILE A 17 2.39 -21.14 -6.86
N ASP A 18 3.32 -20.82 -5.96
CA ASP A 18 3.22 -21.28 -4.58
C ASP A 18 2.44 -20.25 -3.74
N PRO A 19 1.33 -20.64 -3.08
CA PRO A 19 0.51 -19.69 -2.32
C PRO A 19 1.24 -19.05 -1.13
N ALA A 20 2.19 -19.75 -0.51
CA ALA A 20 2.96 -19.21 0.60
C ALA A 20 3.98 -18.19 0.09
N GLU A 21 4.74 -18.55 -0.95
CA GLU A 21 5.69 -17.67 -1.61
C GLU A 21 4.99 -16.41 -2.17
N TYR A 22 3.82 -16.56 -2.81
CA TYR A 22 3.01 -15.42 -3.28
C TYR A 22 2.65 -14.48 -2.13
N SER A 23 2.18 -15.03 -1.01
CA SER A 23 1.77 -14.23 0.14
C SER A 23 2.95 -13.49 0.78
N GLU A 24 4.13 -14.09 0.83
CA GLU A 24 5.33 -13.49 1.42
C GLU A 24 5.97 -12.44 0.50
N SER A 25 6.07 -12.73 -0.80
CA SER A 25 6.70 -11.85 -1.78
C SER A 25 5.85 -10.64 -2.17
N SER A 26 4.52 -10.77 -2.16
CA SER A 26 3.62 -9.69 -2.62
C SER A 26 3.44 -8.57 -1.60
N LEU A 27 3.76 -8.80 -0.33
CA LEU A 27 3.46 -7.88 0.76
C LEU A 27 4.75 -7.43 1.46
N ASN A 28 5.25 -6.27 1.07
CA ASN A 28 6.38 -5.64 1.75
C ASN A 28 5.90 -4.57 2.75
N PHE A 29 6.14 -4.83 4.03
CA PHE A 29 5.73 -3.95 5.12
C PHE A 29 6.85 -3.02 5.62
N GLY A 30 8.05 -3.06 5.04
CA GLY A 30 9.24 -2.37 5.54
C GLY A 30 9.12 -0.85 5.61
N LEU A 31 8.28 -0.24 4.76
CA LEU A 31 8.06 1.21 4.73
C LEU A 31 6.77 1.66 5.42
N VAL A 32 6.01 0.76 6.05
CA VAL A 32 4.72 1.12 6.67
C VAL A 32 4.90 2.16 7.77
N HIS A 33 5.87 1.94 8.67
CA HIS A 33 6.13 2.88 9.76
C HIS A 33 6.62 4.24 9.24
N VAL A 34 7.53 4.22 8.26
CA VAL A 34 8.06 5.41 7.58
C VAL A 34 6.96 6.28 6.97
N VAL A 35 6.03 5.67 6.22
CA VAL A 35 4.92 6.37 5.59
C VAL A 35 3.90 6.87 6.63
N TYR A 36 3.72 6.13 7.73
CA TYR A 36 2.84 6.56 8.82
C TYR A 36 3.36 7.82 9.51
N GLU A 37 4.65 7.88 9.86
CA GLU A 37 5.26 9.07 10.47
C GLU A 37 5.23 10.27 9.50
N TRP A 38 5.42 10.04 8.20
CA TRP A 38 5.23 11.08 7.18
C TRP A 38 3.81 11.66 7.20
N ALA A 39 2.79 10.81 7.25
CA ALA A 39 1.40 11.23 7.30
C ALA A 39 1.04 12.01 8.59
N LEU A 40 1.81 11.83 9.68
CA LEU A 40 1.69 12.63 10.90
C LEU A 40 2.43 13.97 10.84
N GLY A 41 3.11 14.27 9.72
CA GLY A 41 3.83 15.53 9.52
C GLY A 41 5.26 15.54 10.09
N VAL A 42 5.83 14.37 10.38
CA VAL A 42 7.24 14.29 10.81
C VAL A 42 8.15 14.81 9.69
N PRO A 43 9.15 15.66 9.99
CA PRO A 43 10.07 16.18 8.98
C PRO A 43 10.80 15.06 8.24
N PHE A 44 10.92 15.18 6.90
CA PHE A 44 11.54 14.14 6.07
C PHE A 44 12.92 13.68 6.57
N LYS A 45 13.73 14.62 7.06
CA LYS A 45 15.03 14.31 7.66
C LYS A 45 14.94 13.28 8.79
N SER A 46 13.99 13.46 9.71
CA SER A 46 13.77 12.54 10.82
C SER A 46 13.25 11.18 10.36
N ILE A 47 12.53 11.15 9.24
CA ILE A 47 12.04 9.91 8.63
C ILE A 47 13.18 9.10 8.02
N CYS A 48 14.15 9.77 7.38
CA CYS A 48 15.34 9.11 6.86
C CYS A 48 16.14 8.39 7.97
N ASP A 49 16.06 8.86 9.21
CA ASP A 49 16.74 8.23 10.35
C ASP A 49 16.00 6.96 10.86
N LEU A 50 14.77 6.69 10.41
CA LEU A 50 13.95 5.54 10.83
C LEU A 50 14.21 4.26 10.02
N THR A 51 14.93 4.36 8.89
CA THR A 51 15.15 3.25 7.96
C THR A 51 16.48 3.41 7.22
N ASP A 52 17.07 2.29 6.81
CA ASP A 52 18.24 2.21 5.94
C ASP A 52 17.89 2.26 4.44
N VAL A 53 16.60 2.35 4.11
CA VAL A 53 16.12 2.48 2.74
C VAL A 53 16.49 3.85 2.17
N GLN A 54 17.01 3.85 0.95
CA GLN A 54 17.35 5.09 0.22
C GLN A 54 16.16 6.06 0.13
N GLU A 55 16.43 7.34 0.31
CA GLU A 55 15.45 8.42 0.35
C GLU A 55 14.59 8.47 -0.91
N GLY A 56 15.20 8.22 -2.07
CA GLY A 56 14.47 8.15 -3.35
C GLY A 56 13.42 7.02 -3.38
N SER A 57 13.66 5.91 -2.69
CA SER A 57 12.68 4.82 -2.56
C SER A 57 11.56 5.17 -1.58
N ILE A 58 11.86 5.96 -0.54
CA ILE A 58 10.85 6.50 0.39
C ILE A 58 9.92 7.45 -0.37
N VAL A 59 10.48 8.45 -1.07
CA VAL A 59 9.72 9.43 -1.84
C VAL A 59 8.85 8.73 -2.88
N ARG A 60 9.41 7.79 -3.66
CA ARG A 60 8.64 7.01 -4.63
C ARG A 60 7.49 6.22 -3.99
N SER A 61 7.71 5.63 -2.82
CA SER A 61 6.68 4.86 -2.12
C SER A 61 5.52 5.76 -1.66
N ILE A 62 5.83 6.95 -1.13
CA ILE A 62 4.83 7.95 -0.73
C ILE A 62 4.03 8.43 -1.94
N THR A 63 4.71 8.82 -3.04
CA THR A 63 4.02 9.30 -4.26
C THR A 63 3.12 8.22 -4.87
N ARG A 64 3.61 6.98 -4.96
CA ARG A 64 2.79 5.86 -5.47
C ARG A 64 1.59 5.55 -4.56
N LEU A 65 1.73 5.74 -3.25
CA LEU A 65 0.61 5.58 -2.32
C LEU A 65 -0.44 6.69 -2.53
N ASP A 66 -0.03 7.94 -2.73
CA ASP A 66 -0.96 9.04 -3.06
C ASP A 66 -1.74 8.74 -4.35
N GLU A 67 -1.04 8.31 -5.40
CA GLU A 67 -1.65 7.88 -6.67
C GLU A 67 -2.69 6.77 -6.43
N LEU A 68 -2.33 5.73 -5.67
CA LEU A 68 -3.25 4.65 -5.31
C LEU A 68 -4.48 5.16 -4.54
N CYS A 69 -4.30 6.07 -3.57
CA CYS A 69 -5.41 6.67 -2.85
C CYS A 69 -6.37 7.42 -3.78
N ARG A 70 -5.84 8.14 -4.78
CA ARG A 70 -6.67 8.84 -5.79
C ARG A 70 -7.43 7.86 -6.68
N GLU A 71 -6.80 6.77 -7.11
CA GLU A 71 -7.44 5.71 -7.90
C GLU A 71 -8.58 5.05 -7.13
N VAL A 72 -8.31 4.61 -5.89
CA VAL A 72 -9.33 3.92 -5.08
C VAL A 72 -10.45 4.90 -4.68
N ARG A 73 -10.18 6.20 -4.49
CA ARG A 73 -11.21 7.22 -4.32
C ARG A 73 -12.14 7.29 -5.54
N ASN A 74 -11.59 7.25 -6.75
CA ASN A 74 -12.39 7.23 -7.98
C ASN A 74 -13.24 5.94 -8.06
N CYS A 75 -12.67 4.78 -7.71
CA CYS A 75 -13.42 3.53 -7.63
C CYS A 75 -14.55 3.60 -6.60
N ALA A 76 -14.29 4.18 -5.42
CA ALA A 76 -15.30 4.34 -4.37
C ALA A 76 -16.49 5.19 -4.83
N ARG A 77 -16.24 6.23 -5.63
CA ARG A 77 -17.30 7.02 -6.28
C ARG A 77 -18.14 6.17 -7.22
N VAL A 78 -17.51 5.36 -8.08
CA VAL A 78 -18.22 4.49 -9.06
C VAL A 78 -19.05 3.42 -8.36
N VAL A 79 -18.52 2.82 -7.30
CA VAL A 79 -19.21 1.79 -6.49
C VAL A 79 -20.31 2.41 -5.61
N GLY A 80 -20.32 3.72 -5.41
CA GLY A 80 -21.30 4.41 -4.57
C GLY A 80 -21.01 4.28 -3.07
N ASN A 81 -19.73 4.22 -2.67
CA ASN A 81 -19.32 4.17 -1.27
C ASN A 81 -18.77 5.53 -0.79
N PRO A 82 -19.63 6.42 -0.24
CA PRO A 82 -19.24 7.77 0.14
C PRO A 82 -18.28 7.81 1.34
N THR A 83 -18.38 6.83 2.26
CA THR A 83 -17.48 6.75 3.42
C THR A 83 -16.05 6.45 2.99
N LEU A 84 -15.88 5.49 2.07
CA LEU A 84 -14.57 5.17 1.51
C LEU A 84 -14.01 6.35 0.70
N TYR A 85 -14.86 7.00 -0.11
CA TYR A 85 -14.46 8.19 -0.88
C TYR A 85 -13.85 9.27 0.02
N ARG A 86 -14.57 9.69 1.08
CA ARG A 86 -14.10 10.75 1.99
C ARG A 86 -12.81 10.36 2.73
N LYS A 87 -12.70 9.09 3.14
CA LYS A 87 -11.50 8.60 3.81
C LYS A 87 -10.27 8.69 2.92
N LEU A 88 -10.40 8.36 1.63
CA LEU A 88 -9.29 8.43 0.70
C LEU A 88 -9.01 9.83 0.19
N GLU A 89 -10.02 10.69 0.11
CA GLU A 89 -9.83 12.11 -0.15
C GLU A 89 -8.99 12.77 0.95
N ALA A 90 -9.24 12.46 2.23
CA ALA A 90 -8.42 12.95 3.33
C ALA A 90 -6.99 12.38 3.35
N ALA A 91 -6.81 11.17 2.83
CA ALA A 91 -5.51 10.51 2.75
C ALA A 91 -4.63 11.00 1.59
N SER A 92 -5.24 11.56 0.53
CA SER A 92 -4.55 12.04 -0.69
C SER A 92 -4.42 13.57 -0.75
N MET A 93 -4.26 14.24 0.40
CA MET A 93 -4.19 15.70 0.50
C MET A 93 -2.78 16.25 0.49
#